data_AF-B4FCA0-F1
#
_entry.id   AF-B4FCA0-F1
#
_cell.length_a   1.000
_cell.length_b   1.000
_cell.length_c   1.000
_cell.angle_alpha   90.00
_cell.angle_beta   90.00
_cell.angle_gamma   90.00
#
_symmetry.space_group_name_H-M   'P 1'
#
loop_
_entity.id
_entity.type
_entity.pdbx_description
1 polymer ?
#
loop_
_entity_poly.entity_id
_entity_poly.type
_entity_poly.pdbx_seq_one_letter_code
_entity_poly.pdbx_strand_id
1 'polypeptide(L)'
;MDVEDDSVSETSTSFSEMSAYTTRESSASVMSSNASKSRAARRQKKGGKIRAGSPGEEMALVEHLRGMALTGGAQNELKSLLVALIQLGKAETARRVQEAADSFEVSQRAAVKLAEDTVSSDRVEERAHTLERYVRMLRDRESGHGEAGGTWRINALSPPVTG
;
A
#
# COMPACT_ATOMS: atom_id res chain seq x y z
N MET A 1 36.82 -58.96 -5.63
CA MET A 1 36.04 -59.50 -6.75
C MET A 1 34.64 -58.98 -6.58
N ASP A 2 34.26 -58.10 -7.50
CA ASP A 2 32.96 -57.50 -7.76
C ASP A 2 31.84 -58.51 -8.00
N VAL A 3 30.61 -58.13 -7.62
CA VAL A 3 29.31 -58.21 -8.37
C VAL A 3 28.22 -57.60 -7.46
N GLU A 4 27.69 -56.39 -7.72
CA GLU A 4 26.47 -56.06 -8.51
C GLU A 4 25.24 -56.83 -8.00
N ASP A 5 24.11 -56.26 -7.55
CA ASP A 5 23.09 -55.40 -8.20
C ASP A 5 21.98 -55.25 -7.09
N ASP A 6 21.13 -54.24 -6.92
CA ASP A 6 20.09 -53.81 -7.86
C ASP A 6 19.21 -52.72 -7.18
N SER A 7 18.78 -51.76 -8.01
CA SER A 7 17.40 -51.24 -8.09
C SER A 7 16.87 -50.04 -7.27
N VAL A 8 16.75 -48.93 -8.03
CA VAL A 8 15.62 -47.98 -8.22
C VAL A 8 15.18 -47.04 -7.08
N SER A 9 15.48 -45.74 -7.23
CA SER A 9 14.60 -44.68 -7.77
C SER A 9 13.47 -44.22 -6.83
N GLU A 10 13.79 -43.26 -5.96
CA GLU A 10 12.78 -42.39 -5.36
C GLU A 10 12.62 -41.15 -6.24
N THR A 11 11.56 -41.13 -7.07
CA THR A 11 11.08 -39.88 -7.66
C THR A 11 9.62 -39.66 -7.30
N SER A 12 9.34 -38.37 -7.12
CA SER A 12 8.06 -37.69 -7.34
C SER A 12 7.12 -37.65 -6.15
N THR A 13 6.76 -36.43 -5.72
CA THR A 13 5.49 -35.86 -6.18
C THR A 13 5.54 -34.33 -6.13
N SER A 14 5.26 -33.71 -7.26
CA SER A 14 5.15 -32.26 -7.44
C SER A 14 3.68 -31.87 -7.52
N PHE A 15 3.35 -30.80 -6.81
CA PHE A 15 2.33 -29.78 -7.10
C PHE A 15 0.84 -30.15 -7.00
N SER A 16 0.16 -29.33 -6.20
CA SER A 16 -1.25 -29.34 -5.84
C SER A 16 -2.25 -29.49 -6.99
N GLU A 17 -3.30 -30.23 -6.68
CA GLU A 17 -4.50 -30.49 -7.47
C GLU A 17 -5.29 -29.21 -7.74
N MET A 18 -5.24 -28.71 -8.98
CA MET A 18 -6.23 -27.78 -9.52
C MET A 18 -7.51 -28.57 -9.88
N SER A 19 -8.63 -28.20 -9.24
CA SER A 19 -9.95 -28.70 -9.60
C SER A 19 -10.36 -28.27 -11.02
N ALA A 20 -10.76 -29.22 -11.88
CA ALA A 20 -11.62 -28.95 -13.02
C ALA A 20 -12.31 -30.24 -13.50
N TYR A 21 -13.53 -30.48 -13.04
CA TYR A 21 -14.43 -31.46 -13.62
C TYR A 21 -14.73 -31.08 -15.08
N THR A 22 -14.17 -31.80 -16.05
CA THR A 22 -14.76 -31.91 -17.39
C THR A 22 -14.77 -33.37 -17.82
N THR A 23 -15.93 -34.00 -17.66
CA THR A 23 -16.25 -35.30 -18.25
C THR A 23 -16.54 -35.09 -19.73
N ARG A 24 -15.82 -35.81 -20.62
CA ARG A 24 -16.38 -36.77 -21.59
C ARG A 24 -15.38 -37.08 -22.71
N GLU A 25 -15.18 -38.37 -22.91
CA GLU A 25 -14.37 -39.01 -23.95
C GLU A 25 -14.81 -38.58 -25.36
N SER A 26 -13.86 -38.35 -26.25
CA SER A 26 -14.00 -38.59 -27.70
C SER A 26 -12.65 -38.57 -28.40
N SER A 27 -12.45 -39.62 -29.18
CA SER A 27 -11.25 -40.08 -29.85
C SER A 27 -10.88 -39.27 -31.11
N ALA A 28 -9.62 -39.45 -31.55
CA ALA A 28 -9.09 -39.29 -32.91
C ALA A 28 -8.44 -37.93 -33.32
N SER A 29 -7.10 -37.99 -33.39
CA SER A 29 -6.18 -37.54 -34.47
C SER A 29 -6.56 -36.37 -35.39
N VAL A 30 -5.63 -35.40 -35.59
CA VAL A 30 -4.73 -35.31 -36.76
C VAL A 30 -3.77 -34.10 -36.61
N MET A 31 -2.51 -34.30 -37.01
CA MET A 31 -1.56 -33.22 -37.23
C MET A 31 -1.95 -32.36 -38.43
N SER A 32 -1.69 -31.05 -38.38
CA SER A 32 -1.37 -30.28 -39.57
C SER A 32 -0.49 -29.08 -39.22
N SER A 33 0.70 -29.08 -39.82
CA SER A 33 1.71 -28.05 -39.81
C SER A 33 1.41 -27.03 -40.92
N ASN A 34 1.20 -25.76 -40.57
CA ASN A 34 1.35 -24.66 -41.50
C ASN A 34 2.40 -23.67 -40.98
N ALA A 35 3.63 -23.85 -41.45
CA ALA A 35 4.65 -22.82 -41.44
C ALA A 35 4.32 -21.76 -42.49
N SER A 36 4.30 -20.48 -42.12
CA SER A 36 4.42 -19.36 -43.07
C SER A 36 4.82 -18.05 -42.38
N LYS A 37 6.08 -17.67 -42.60
CA LYS A 37 6.62 -16.31 -42.79
C LYS A 37 6.27 -15.19 -41.80
N SER A 38 7.22 -14.96 -40.90
CA SER A 38 8.01 -13.72 -40.83
C SER A 38 7.30 -12.40 -41.21
N ARG A 39 6.88 -11.65 -40.19
CA ARG A 39 7.14 -10.21 -40.14
C ARG A 39 7.38 -9.79 -38.70
N ALA A 40 8.63 -9.42 -38.46
CA ALA A 40 9.10 -8.72 -37.29
C ALA A 40 8.21 -7.49 -37.03
N ALA A 41 7.50 -7.50 -35.92
CA ALA A 41 7.25 -6.30 -35.15
C ALA A 41 7.53 -6.69 -33.70
N ARG A 42 8.83 -6.85 -33.43
CA ARG A 42 9.43 -6.78 -32.11
C ARG A 42 9.13 -5.38 -31.57
N ARG A 43 7.87 -5.16 -31.16
CA ARG A 43 7.49 -3.99 -30.41
C ARG A 43 8.16 -4.21 -29.07
N GLN A 44 9.35 -3.61 -28.94
CA GLN A 44 10.18 -3.65 -27.76
C GLN A 44 9.26 -3.46 -26.56
N LYS A 45 9.03 -4.54 -25.80
CA LYS A 45 8.83 -4.40 -24.37
C LYS A 45 9.98 -3.48 -23.98
N LYS A 46 9.69 -2.23 -23.57
CA LYS A 46 10.62 -1.38 -22.85
C LYS A 46 10.90 -2.09 -21.53
N GLY A 47 11.61 -3.21 -21.59
CA GLY A 47 12.33 -3.83 -20.50
C GLY A 47 13.62 -3.06 -20.28
N GLY A 48 13.49 -1.74 -20.14
CA GLY A 48 14.44 -1.02 -19.31
C GLY A 48 14.15 -1.50 -17.90
N LYS A 49 15.17 -2.00 -17.21
CA LYS A 49 15.12 -2.23 -15.75
C LYS A 49 14.32 -1.07 -15.15
N ILE A 50 13.16 -1.36 -14.55
CA ILE A 50 12.45 -0.37 -13.73
C ILE A 50 13.47 0.00 -12.66
N ARG A 51 14.08 1.17 -12.84
CA ARG A 51 14.96 1.78 -11.85
C ARG A 51 14.03 2.47 -10.88
N ALA A 52 14.26 2.27 -9.59
CA ALA A 52 13.69 3.12 -8.56
C ALA A 52 13.86 4.59 -8.99
N GLY A 53 12.76 5.36 -8.91
CA GLY A 53 12.72 6.74 -9.37
C GLY A 53 12.35 6.93 -10.84
N SER A 54 11.62 5.98 -11.47
CA SER A 54 11.02 6.25 -12.78
C SER A 54 9.74 7.09 -12.61
N PRO A 55 9.39 8.01 -13.53
CA PRO A 55 8.24 8.90 -13.35
C PRO A 55 6.91 8.18 -13.08
N GLY A 56 6.71 7.00 -13.67
CA GLY A 56 5.52 6.18 -13.42
C GLY A 56 5.50 5.52 -12.04
N GLU A 57 6.66 5.15 -11.51
CA GLU A 57 6.79 4.57 -10.16
C GLU A 57 6.61 5.63 -9.09
N GLU A 58 7.15 6.83 -9.29
CA GLU A 58 7.01 7.93 -8.34
C GLU A 58 5.56 8.45 -8.28
N MET A 59 4.86 8.51 -9.43
CA MET A 59 3.43 8.81 -9.45
C MET A 59 2.59 7.72 -8.75
N ALA A 60 2.93 6.44 -8.95
CA ALA A 60 2.27 5.34 -8.25
C ALA A 60 2.49 5.41 -6.73
N LEU A 61 3.65 5.88 -6.28
CA LEU A 61 3.92 6.11 -4.85
C LEU A 61 3.00 7.20 -4.27
N VAL A 62 2.84 8.33 -4.96
CA VAL A 62 1.92 9.41 -4.54
C VAL A 62 0.48 8.88 -4.44
N GLU A 63 0.01 8.16 -5.46
CA GLU A 63 -1.33 7.57 -5.46
C GLU A 63 -1.52 6.56 -4.31
N HIS A 64 -0.52 5.72 -4.06
CA HIS A 64 -0.55 4.77 -2.96
C HIS A 64 -0.61 5.46 -1.59
N LEU A 65 0.22 6.48 -1.36
CA LEU A 65 0.22 7.28 -0.13
C LEU A 65 -1.14 7.97 0.08
N ARG A 66 -1.74 8.51 -0.99
CA ARG A 66 -3.10 9.08 -0.96
C ARG A 66 -4.15 8.03 -0.60
N GLY A 67 -4.03 6.82 -1.14
CA GLY A 67 -4.93 5.70 -0.84
C GLY A 67 -4.87 5.21 0.62
N MET A 68 -3.78 5.49 1.34
CA MET A 68 -3.64 5.18 2.77
C MET A 68 -4.26 6.23 3.70
N ALA A 69 -4.88 7.29 3.17
CA ALA A 69 -5.60 8.26 3.98
C ALA A 69 -6.72 7.58 4.79
N LEU A 70 -7.00 8.12 5.98
CA LEU A 70 -8.11 7.66 6.79
C LEU A 70 -9.42 7.83 6.02
N THR A 71 -10.08 6.72 5.71
CA THR A 71 -11.34 6.74 4.96
C THR A 71 -12.48 7.22 5.86
N GLY A 72 -13.57 7.73 5.27
CA GLY A 72 -14.75 8.13 6.04
C GLY A 72 -15.36 6.99 6.87
N GLY A 73 -15.28 5.75 6.38
CA GLY A 73 -15.67 4.55 7.13
C GLY A 73 -14.79 4.34 8.37
N ALA A 74 -13.47 4.38 8.20
CA ALA A 74 -12.52 4.25 9.29
C ALA A 74 -12.65 5.39 10.33
N GLN A 75 -12.96 6.61 9.90
CA GLN A 75 -13.26 7.73 10.79
C GLN A 75 -14.50 7.46 11.67
N ASN A 76 -15.56 6.89 11.10
CA ASN A 76 -16.77 6.55 11.85
C ASN A 76 -16.53 5.41 12.85
N GLU A 77 -15.76 4.40 12.46
CA GLU A 77 -15.37 3.30 13.35
C GLU A 77 -14.47 3.80 14.50
N LEU A 78 -13.50 4.67 14.19
CA LEU A 78 -12.64 5.30 15.17
C LEU A 78 -13.46 6.12 16.19
N LYS A 79 -14.42 6.92 15.71
CA LYS A 79 -15.33 7.66 16.60
C LYS A 79 -16.13 6.72 17.52
N SER A 80 -16.66 5.63 16.97
CA SER A 80 -17.42 4.63 17.72
C SER A 80 -16.56 3.95 18.80
N LEU A 81 -15.31 3.62 18.46
CA LEU A 81 -14.34 3.07 19.41
C LEU A 81 -14.02 4.05 20.54
N LEU A 82 -13.79 5.32 20.23
CA LEU A 82 -13.52 6.35 21.23
C LEU A 82 -14.68 6.51 22.21
N VAL A 83 -15.93 6.51 21.71
CA VAL A 83 -17.13 6.54 22.56
C VAL A 83 -17.20 5.32 23.47
N ALA A 84 -16.98 4.11 22.94
CA ALA A 84 -16.99 2.88 23.72
C ALA A 84 -15.92 2.89 24.83
N LEU A 85 -14.71 3.37 24.53
CA LEU A 85 -13.64 3.50 25.52
C LEU A 85 -14.02 4.45 26.66
N ILE A 86 -14.66 5.58 26.35
CA ILE A 86 -15.15 6.52 27.37
C ILE A 86 -16.23 5.87 28.24
N GLN A 87 -17.21 5.20 27.63
CA GLN A 87 -18.30 4.51 28.36
C GLN A 87 -17.78 3.42 29.29
N LEU A 88 -16.68 2.76 28.92
CA LEU A 88 -16.00 1.76 29.76
C LEU A 88 -15.09 2.38 30.84
N GLY A 89 -15.10 3.71 31.01
CA GLY A 89 -14.24 4.42 31.96
C GLY A 89 -12.76 4.50 31.54
N LYS A 90 -12.42 4.14 30.30
CA LYS A 90 -11.04 4.11 29.76
C LYS A 90 -10.67 5.42 29.04
N ALA A 91 -10.97 6.56 29.66
CA ALA A 91 -10.78 7.88 29.06
C ALA A 91 -9.32 8.16 28.64
N GLU A 92 -8.34 7.70 29.43
CA GLU A 92 -6.92 7.88 29.10
C GLU A 92 -6.50 7.10 27.85
N THR A 93 -7.03 5.89 27.68
CA THR A 93 -6.81 5.10 26.46
C THR A 93 -7.49 5.77 25.27
N ALA A 94 -8.70 6.30 25.45
CA ALA A 94 -9.38 7.05 24.39
C ALA A 94 -8.58 8.29 23.95
N ARG A 95 -8.01 9.05 24.91
CA ARG A 95 -7.14 10.19 24.61
C ARG A 95 -5.93 9.79 23.79
N ARG A 96 -5.18 8.76 24.23
CA ARG A 96 -4.01 8.26 23.49
C ARG A 96 -4.36 7.77 22.08
N VAL A 97 -5.52 7.12 21.91
CA VAL A 97 -6.00 6.68 20.58
C VAL A 97 -6.29 7.90 19.69
N GLN A 98 -6.95 8.92 20.22
CA GLN A 98 -7.21 10.16 19.48
C GLN A 98 -5.91 10.86 19.08
N GLU A 99 -4.96 11.02 20.01
CA GLU A 99 -3.65 11.62 19.74
C GLU A 99 -2.84 10.86 18.69
N ALA A 100 -2.91 9.52 18.73
CA ALA A 100 -2.25 8.66 17.75
C ALA A 100 -2.87 8.81 16.36
N ALA A 101 -4.20 8.85 16.28
CA ALA A 101 -4.92 9.06 15.03
C ALA A 101 -4.68 10.46 14.45
N ASP A 102 -4.64 11.50 15.28
CA ASP A 102 -4.28 12.86 14.87
C ASP A 102 -2.85 12.92 14.34
N SER A 103 -1.91 12.27 15.04
CA SER A 103 -0.52 12.19 14.60
C SER A 103 -0.40 11.43 13.28
N PHE A 104 -1.20 10.38 13.08
CA PHE A 104 -1.26 9.65 11.81
C PHE A 104 -1.80 10.53 10.67
N GLU A 105 -2.92 11.24 10.83
CA GLU A 105 -3.48 12.11 9.79
C GLU A 105 -2.48 13.19 9.35
N VAL A 106 -1.81 13.83 10.31
CA VAL A 106 -0.79 14.84 10.02
C VAL A 106 0.42 14.21 9.30
N SER A 107 0.89 13.05 9.76
CA SER A 107 2.04 12.37 9.16
C SER A 107 1.74 11.86 7.75
N GLN A 108 0.52 11.36 7.52
CA GLN A 108 0.07 10.89 6.21
C GLN A 108 0.01 12.07 5.23
N ARG A 109 -0.59 13.21 5.64
CA ARG A 109 -0.65 14.39 4.78
C ARG A 109 0.73 14.97 4.50
N ALA A 110 1.63 14.93 5.49
CA ALA A 110 3.02 15.32 5.33
C ALA A 110 3.75 14.41 4.32
N ALA A 111 3.56 13.09 4.40
CA ALA A 111 4.16 12.14 3.49
C ALA A 111 3.66 12.31 2.05
N VAL A 112 2.35 12.50 1.86
CA VAL A 112 1.75 12.77 0.54
C VAL A 112 2.33 14.06 -0.05
N LYS A 113 2.35 15.14 0.74
CA LYS A 113 2.86 16.43 0.28
C LYS A 113 4.36 16.38 -0.03
N LEU A 114 5.13 15.70 0.81
CA LEU A 114 6.55 15.45 0.57
C LEU A 114 6.75 14.71 -0.77
N ALA A 115 6.00 13.64 -1.01
CA ALA A 115 6.10 12.87 -2.24
C ALA A 115 5.74 13.71 -3.48
N GLU A 116 4.67 14.51 -3.42
CA GLU A 116 4.26 15.43 -4.49
C GLU A 116 5.33 16.49 -4.81
N ASP A 117 5.88 17.10 -3.77
CA ASP A 117 6.93 18.11 -3.91
C ASP A 117 8.24 17.50 -4.47
N THR A 118 8.54 16.24 -4.13
CA THR A 118 9.70 15.54 -4.71
C THR A 118 9.50 15.13 -6.16
N VAL A 119 8.28 14.74 -6.57
CA VAL A 119 7.97 14.38 -7.97
C VAL A 119 8.02 15.60 -8.90
N SER A 120 7.64 16.77 -8.38
CA SER A 120 7.61 18.02 -9.15
C SER A 120 8.96 18.75 -9.19
N SER A 121 9.96 18.34 -8.41
CA SER A 121 11.27 18.97 -8.32
C SER A 121 12.37 18.12 -8.96
N ASP A 122 13.10 18.70 -9.93
CA ASP A 122 14.25 18.06 -10.60
C ASP A 122 15.52 18.02 -9.69
N ARG A 123 15.46 18.62 -8.49
CA ARG A 123 16.53 18.62 -7.49
C ARG A 123 15.96 18.30 -6.11
N VAL A 124 16.14 17.07 -5.65
CA VAL A 124 15.82 16.69 -4.28
C VAL A 124 16.92 17.19 -3.35
N GLU A 125 16.67 18.29 -2.64
CA GLU A 125 17.53 18.70 -1.53
C GLU A 125 17.19 17.87 -0.28
N GLU A 126 18.00 16.84 -0.04
CA GLU A 126 17.78 15.81 1.01
C GLU A 126 17.64 16.40 2.43
N ARG A 127 18.22 17.59 2.68
CA ARG A 127 18.08 18.31 3.96
C ARG A 127 16.81 19.15 4.07
N ALA A 128 16.22 19.54 2.94
CA ALA A 128 15.02 20.36 2.88
C ALA A 128 13.73 19.52 2.90
N HIS A 129 13.80 18.29 2.39
CA HIS A 129 12.68 17.38 2.18
C HIS A 129 12.62 16.26 3.24
N THR A 130 12.51 16.63 4.52
CA THR A 130 12.32 15.67 5.63
C THR A 130 10.87 15.63 6.08
N LEU A 131 10.36 14.44 6.39
CA LEU A 131 8.98 14.23 6.84
C LEU A 131 8.66 15.09 8.06
N GLU A 132 9.60 15.20 9.00
CA GLU A 132 9.47 15.97 10.24
C GLU A 132 9.23 17.46 9.96
N ARG A 133 9.85 18.00 8.90
CA ARG A 133 9.66 19.40 8.49
C ARG A 133 8.25 19.63 7.94
N TYR A 134 7.75 18.69 7.13
CA TYR A 134 6.39 18.75 6.61
C TYR A 134 5.34 18.56 7.70
N VAL A 135 5.57 17.65 8.65
CA VAL A 135 4.73 17.47 9.84
C VAL A 135 4.67 18.78 10.65
N ARG A 136 5.82 19.40 10.93
CA ARG A 136 5.88 20.68 11.65
C ARG A 136 5.12 21.79 10.91
N MET A 137 5.40 21.95 9.62
CA MET A 137 4.73 22.94 8.76
C MET A 137 3.20 22.77 8.76
N LEU A 138 2.71 21.53 8.71
CA LEU A 138 1.27 21.26 8.71
C LEU A 138 0.63 21.53 10.07
N ARG A 139 1.29 21.19 11.18
CA ARG A 139 0.81 21.51 12.54
C ARG A 139 0.74 23.02 12.78
N ASP A 140 1.75 23.76 12.32
CA ASP A 140 1.80 25.22 12.44
C ASP A 140 0.68 25.88 11.62
N ARG A 141 0.34 25.31 10.46
CA ARG A 141 -0.74 25.80 9.59
C ARG A 141 -2.13 25.46 10.12
N GLU A 142 -2.32 24.26 10.68
CA GLU A 142 -3.59 23.85 11.31
C GLU A 142 -3.91 24.66 12.57
N SER A 143 -2.89 25.16 13.27
CA SER A 143 -3.08 26.03 14.44
C SER A 143 -3.66 27.41 14.10
N GLY A 144 -3.58 27.84 12.84
CA GLY A 144 -4.07 29.16 12.38
C GLY A 144 -5.42 29.15 11.66
N HIS A 145 -5.97 27.98 11.32
CA HIS A 145 -7.26 27.84 10.64
C HIS A 145 -8.20 27.01 11.51
N GLY A 146 -8.95 27.69 12.37
CA GLY A 146 -10.08 27.09 13.08
C GLY A 146 -11.08 26.52 12.08
N GLU A 147 -11.69 25.39 12.43
CA GLU A 147 -12.80 24.74 11.72
C GLU A 147 -12.45 23.96 10.43
N ALA A 148 -11.60 22.93 10.57
CA ALA A 148 -11.76 21.71 9.76
C ALA A 148 -11.28 20.44 10.50
N GLY A 149 -11.18 20.51 11.83
CA GLY A 149 -10.66 19.42 12.66
C GLY A 149 -11.71 18.33 12.91
N GLY A 150 -11.78 17.35 12.02
CA GLY A 150 -12.19 15.97 12.32
C GLY A 150 -13.58 15.76 12.90
N THR A 151 -14.56 15.45 12.04
CA THR A 151 -15.90 14.95 12.40
C THR A 151 -15.89 13.73 13.35
N TRP A 152 -14.75 13.06 13.46
CA TRP A 152 -14.51 11.90 14.30
C TRP A 152 -13.91 12.22 15.69
N ARG A 153 -13.30 13.39 15.89
CA ARG A 153 -12.67 13.78 17.16
C ARG A 153 -13.72 14.00 18.26
N ILE A 154 -13.35 13.68 19.50
CA ILE A 154 -14.15 13.96 20.69
C ILE A 154 -13.53 15.16 21.42
N ASN A 155 -14.25 16.29 21.46
CA ASN A 155 -13.79 17.53 22.09
C ASN A 155 -13.42 17.33 23.57
N ALA A 156 -14.14 16.47 24.29
CA ALA A 156 -13.86 16.16 25.70
C ALA A 156 -12.50 15.46 25.94
N LEU A 157 -11.89 14.88 24.90
CA LEU A 157 -10.57 14.25 24.97
C LEU A 157 -9.44 15.21 24.57
N SER A 158 -9.76 16.38 24.03
CA SER A 158 -8.75 17.35 23.59
C SER A 158 -8.11 18.04 24.80
N PRO A 159 -6.80 18.39 24.73
CA PRO A 159 -6.16 19.15 25.80
C PRO A 159 -6.88 20.49 26.00
N PRO A 160 -6.96 21.00 27.25
CA PRO A 160 -7.55 22.30 27.51
C PRO A 160 -6.81 23.38 26.72
N VAL A 161 -7.57 24.26 26.06
CA VAL A 161 -7.00 25.41 25.35
C VAL A 161 -6.44 26.36 26.41
N THR A 162 -5.13 26.31 26.63
CA THR A 162 -4.43 27.33 27.41
C THR A 162 -4.35 28.57 26.54
N GLY A 163 -5.25 29.53 26.80
CA GLY A 163 -5.18 30.89 26.25
C GLY A 163 -4.09 31.73 26.89
#